data_AF-A0A173Z985-F1
#
_entry.id   AF-A0A173Z985-F1
#
_cell.length_a   1.000
_cell.length_b   1.000
_cell.length_c   1.000
_cell.angle_alpha   90.00
_cell.angle_beta   90.00
_cell.angle_gamma   90.00
#
_symmetry.space_group_name_H-M   'P 1'
#
loop_
_entity.id
_entity.type
_entity.pdbx_description
1 polymer ?
#
loop_
_entity_poly.entity_id
_entity_poly.type
_entity_poly.pdbx_seq_one_letter_code
_entity_poly.pdbx_strand_id
1 'polypeptide(L)'
;MNSIETVAKNIRLEVMQYAFFHLFPVAVAGIAMIMDIRTAKVDNGWIIFSMSVGLFVCIWQKNITGIGFFIMGSVIPLFLMILFAFGMIGAGDIKLFCALGGIMGCESIIKCIFISFLTGAGISAALLIFNHNFCERILYFIEYVKCTVSTGKISSYRRKSIAAPENFHFTIPVFISVLLYAGGIY
;
A
#
# COMPACT_ATOMS: atom_id res chain seq x y z
N MET A 1 29.98 26.45 24.22
CA MET A 1 28.86 25.65 23.67
C MET A 1 29.48 24.35 23.19
N ASN A 2 29.32 23.31 24.02
CA ASN A 2 30.28 22.22 24.16
C ASN A 2 30.02 21.13 23.11
N SER A 3 31.08 20.47 22.64
CA SER A 3 31.02 19.33 21.69
C SER A 3 29.93 18.29 22.06
N ILE A 4 29.68 18.09 23.35
CA ILE A 4 28.64 17.21 23.90
C ILE A 4 27.21 17.66 23.54
N GLU A 5 26.91 18.97 23.53
CA GLU A 5 25.60 19.49 23.13
C GLU A 5 25.34 19.28 21.63
N THR A 6 26.37 19.43 20.80
CA THR A 6 26.28 19.21 19.35
C THR A 6 26.06 17.73 19.05
N VAL A 7 26.77 16.83 19.72
CA VAL A 7 26.60 15.38 19.60
C VAL A 7 25.21 14.95 20.08
N ALA A 8 24.75 15.44 21.24
CA ALA A 8 23.41 15.16 21.76
C ALA A 8 22.31 15.65 20.81
N LYS A 9 22.51 16.80 20.17
CA LYS A 9 21.57 17.35 19.17
C LYS A 9 21.50 16.50 17.90
N ASN A 10 22.65 16.03 17.40
CA ASN A 10 22.69 15.15 16.23
C ASN A 10 22.04 13.79 16.51
N ILE A 11 22.32 13.18 17.66
CA ILE A 11 21.69 11.90 18.05
C ILE A 11 20.17 12.06 18.15
N ARG A 12 19.68 13.15 18.76
CA ARG A 12 18.24 13.42 18.82
C ARG A 12 17.62 13.60 17.44
N LEU A 13 18.31 14.27 16.52
CA LEU A 13 17.86 14.44 15.13
C LEU A 13 17.77 13.11 14.40
N GLU A 14 18.76 12.24 14.53
CA GLU A 14 18.75 10.92 13.89
C GLU A 14 17.64 10.01 14.45
N VAL A 15 17.44 10.01 15.77
CA VAL A 15 16.35 9.26 16.41
C VAL A 15 14.98 9.77 15.96
N MET A 16 14.77 11.09 15.88
CA MET A 16 13.51 11.65 15.38
C MET A 16 13.28 11.32 13.91
N GLN A 17 14.33 11.33 13.09
CA GLN A 17 14.23 10.94 11.69
C GLN A 17 13.88 9.46 11.54
N TYR A 18 14.56 8.57 12.26
CA TYR A 18 14.26 7.15 12.25
C TYR A 18 12.81 6.88 12.65
N ALA A 19 12.36 7.49 13.76
CA ALA A 19 10.97 7.40 14.20
C ALA A 19 9.98 7.87 13.11
N PHE A 20 10.31 8.94 12.39
CA PHE A 20 9.48 9.43 11.29
C PHE A 20 9.38 8.42 10.15
N PHE A 21 10.50 7.84 9.68
CA PHE A 21 10.48 6.88 8.57
C PHE A 21 9.69 5.59 8.87
N HIS A 22 9.53 5.23 10.14
CA HIS A 22 8.71 4.08 10.54
C HIS A 22 7.26 4.45 10.88
N LEU A 23 7.02 5.57 11.59
CA LEU A 23 5.68 5.97 12.02
C LEU A 23 4.87 6.65 10.90
N PHE A 24 5.52 7.42 10.03
CA PHE A 24 4.84 8.17 8.98
C PHE A 24 4.18 7.25 7.94
N PRO A 25 4.84 6.21 7.40
CA PRO A 25 4.16 5.22 6.54
C PRO A 25 2.95 4.58 7.19
N VAL A 26 3.02 4.27 8.50
CA VAL A 26 1.89 3.71 9.26
C VAL A 26 0.71 4.67 9.30
N ALA A 27 0.97 5.96 9.53
CA ALA A 27 -0.07 6.98 9.49
C ALA A 27 -0.69 7.12 8.09
N VAL A 28 0.14 7.12 7.03
CA VAL A 28 -0.30 7.20 5.63
C VAL A 28 -1.19 6.01 5.27
N ALA A 29 -0.74 4.79 5.56
CA ALA A 29 -1.49 3.56 5.29
C ALA A 29 -2.75 3.45 6.16
N GLY A 30 -2.68 3.83 7.44
CA GLY A 30 -3.81 3.80 8.36
C GLY A 30 -4.92 4.77 7.97
N ILE A 31 -4.58 6.01 7.60
CA ILE A 31 -5.55 6.99 7.11
C ILE A 31 -6.13 6.53 5.77
N ALA A 32 -5.32 6.00 4.85
CA ALA A 32 -5.80 5.44 3.60
C ALA A 32 -6.78 4.27 3.81
N MET A 33 -6.49 3.38 4.77
CA MET A 33 -7.38 2.29 5.17
C MET A 33 -8.71 2.82 5.73
N ILE A 34 -8.68 3.81 6.61
CA ILE A 34 -9.90 4.43 7.17
C ILE A 34 -10.74 5.08 6.05
N MET A 35 -10.09 5.78 5.11
CA MET A 35 -10.76 6.41 3.96
C MET A 35 -11.36 5.37 3.02
N ASP A 36 -10.66 4.27 2.77
CA ASP A 36 -11.16 3.20 1.91
C ASP A 36 -12.36 2.47 2.56
N ILE A 37 -12.34 2.25 3.87
CA ILE A 37 -13.49 1.71 4.61
C ILE A 37 -14.69 2.68 4.61
N ARG A 38 -14.46 3.98 4.73
CA ARG A 38 -15.54 4.98 4.85
C ARG A 38 -16.13 5.43 3.52
N THR A 39 -15.29 5.57 2.49
CA THR A 39 -15.64 6.23 1.22
C THR A 39 -15.46 5.29 0.02
N ALA A 40 -14.95 4.06 0.23
CA ALA A 40 -14.59 3.08 -0.81
C ALA A 40 -13.65 3.64 -1.89
N LYS A 41 -12.94 4.72 -1.56
CA LYS A 41 -12.02 5.45 -2.42
C LYS A 41 -10.95 6.13 -1.56
N VAL A 42 -9.70 5.98 -1.97
CA VAL A 42 -8.59 6.77 -1.43
C VAL A 42 -8.52 8.10 -2.18
N ASP A 43 -8.62 9.23 -1.46
CA ASP A 43 -8.57 10.53 -2.11
C ASP A 43 -7.17 10.84 -2.63
N ASN A 44 -7.11 11.29 -3.89
CA ASN A 44 -5.86 11.73 -4.50
C ASN A 44 -5.20 12.88 -3.71
N GLY A 45 -6.00 13.71 -3.01
CA GLY A 45 -5.49 14.79 -2.17
C GLY A 45 -4.63 14.29 -1.01
N TRP A 46 -5.05 13.21 -0.34
CA TRP A 46 -4.27 12.58 0.72
C TRP A 46 -2.95 12.01 0.20
N ILE A 47 -2.99 11.35 -0.96
CA ILE A 47 -1.80 10.79 -1.58
C ILE A 47 -0.80 11.90 -1.93
N ILE A 48 -1.25 12.97 -2.58
CA ILE A 48 -0.39 14.11 -2.93
C ILE A 48 0.23 14.72 -1.67
N PHE A 49 -0.58 14.93 -0.63
CA PHE A 49 -0.08 15.41 0.66
C PHE A 49 1.02 14.51 1.23
N SER A 50 0.78 13.19 1.26
CA SER A 50 1.76 12.22 1.78
C SER A 50 3.06 12.19 0.94
N MET A 51 2.96 12.32 -0.38
CA MET A 51 4.12 12.40 -1.27
C MET A 51 4.90 13.69 -1.06
N SER A 52 4.23 14.84 -0.91
CA SER A 52 4.90 16.11 -0.65
C SER A 52 5.66 16.10 0.67
N VAL A 53 5.05 15.59 1.74
CA VAL A 53 5.70 15.46 3.05
C VAL A 53 6.86 14.46 2.99
N GLY A 54 6.67 13.30 2.36
CA GLY A 54 7.71 12.29 2.19
C GLY A 54 8.93 12.81 1.41
N LEU A 55 8.70 13.57 0.34
CA LEU A 55 9.75 14.18 -0.45
C LEU A 55 10.52 15.24 0.35
N PHE A 56 9.80 16.12 1.06
CA PHE A 56 10.42 17.16 1.90
C PHE A 56 11.36 16.55 2.94
N VAL A 57 10.93 15.47 3.60
CA VAL A 57 11.73 14.78 4.61
C VAL A 57 12.92 14.04 4.00
N CYS A 58 12.75 13.42 2.82
CA CYS A 58 13.86 12.79 2.10
C CYS A 58 14.94 13.81 1.70
N ILE A 59 14.54 14.99 1.23
CA ILE A 59 15.46 16.09 0.92
C ILE A 59 16.16 16.58 2.18
N TRP A 60 15.41 16.75 3.27
CA TRP A 60 15.97 17.20 4.54
C TRP A 60 17.04 16.26 5.11
N GLN A 61 16.87 14.94 4.91
CA GLN A 61 17.79 13.95 5.45
C GLN A 61 19.00 13.66 4.54
N LYS A 62 18.75 13.49 3.23
CA LYS A 62 19.74 12.98 2.28
C LYS A 62 20.14 14.01 1.22
N ASN A 63 19.74 15.27 1.39
CA ASN A 63 19.95 16.35 0.42
C ASN A 63 19.50 15.91 -0.98
N ILE A 64 20.30 16.20 -2.01
CA ILE A 64 19.98 15.88 -3.42
C ILE A 64 19.87 14.37 -3.65
N THR A 65 20.61 13.53 -2.90
CA THR A 65 20.52 12.06 -3.04
C THR A 65 19.19 11.51 -2.53
N GLY A 66 18.50 12.22 -1.64
CA GLY A 66 17.16 11.88 -1.17
C GLY A 66 16.09 11.96 -2.25
N ILE A 67 16.25 12.86 -3.22
CA ILE A 67 15.33 12.99 -4.35
C ILE A 67 15.39 11.73 -5.23
N GLY A 68 16.60 11.27 -5.55
CA GLY A 68 16.78 10.04 -6.33
C GLY A 68 16.21 8.81 -5.62
N PHE A 69 16.42 8.71 -4.30
CA PHE A 69 15.85 7.65 -3.48
C PHE A 69 14.31 7.65 -3.51
N PHE A 70 13.69 8.82 -3.32
CA PHE A 70 12.25 8.98 -3.32
C PHE A 70 11.64 8.63 -4.70
N ILE A 71 12.24 9.11 -5.79
CA ILE A 71 11.77 8.83 -7.14
C ILE A 71 11.85 7.33 -7.44
N MET A 72 13.00 6.70 -7.16
CA MET A 72 13.17 5.26 -7.41
C MET A 72 12.17 4.42 -6.60
N GLY A 73 12.00 4.73 -5.32
CA GLY A 73 11.04 4.05 -4.46
C GLY A 73 9.59 4.24 -4.91
N SER A 74 9.23 5.43 -5.41
CA SER A 74 7.88 5.73 -5.92
C SER A 74 7.60 5.15 -7.31
N VAL A 75 8.62 4.94 -8.14
CA VAL A 75 8.45 4.41 -9.51
C VAL A 75 8.28 2.90 -9.51
N ILE A 76 8.94 2.17 -8.59
CA ILE A 76 8.86 0.71 -8.54
C ILE A 76 7.41 0.20 -8.52
N PRO A 77 6.51 0.67 -7.64
CA PRO A 77 5.13 0.18 -7.61
C PRO A 77 4.33 0.38 -8.92
N LEU A 78 4.80 1.21 -9.86
CA LEU A 78 4.15 1.37 -11.16
C LEU A 78 4.16 0.09 -12.00
N PHE A 79 5.02 -0.90 -11.72
CA PHE A 79 4.92 -2.19 -12.39
C PHE A 79 3.55 -2.85 -12.15
N LEU A 80 2.87 -2.55 -11.04
CA LEU A 80 1.52 -3.05 -10.71
C LEU A 80 0.44 -2.52 -11.65
N MET A 81 0.74 -1.55 -12.53
CA MET A 81 -0.18 -1.10 -13.57
C MET A 81 -0.60 -2.23 -14.51
N ILE A 82 0.25 -3.26 -14.70
CA ILE A 82 -0.13 -4.47 -15.44
C ILE A 82 -1.31 -5.19 -14.75
N LEU A 83 -1.32 -5.20 -13.42
CA LEU A 83 -2.34 -5.87 -12.61
C LEU A 83 -3.61 -5.03 -12.50
N PHE A 84 -3.49 -3.71 -12.56
CA PHE A 84 -4.61 -2.79 -12.76
C PHE A 84 -5.29 -3.01 -14.12
N ALA A 85 -4.53 -3.29 -15.19
CA ALA A 85 -5.10 -3.57 -16.51
C ALA A 85 -5.99 -4.84 -16.50
N PHE A 86 -5.68 -5.81 -15.64
CA PHE A 86 -6.53 -7.00 -15.39
C PHE A 86 -7.72 -6.73 -14.45
N GLY A 87 -7.86 -5.51 -13.92
CA GLY A 87 -8.93 -5.14 -12.99
C GLY A 87 -8.79 -5.76 -11.59
N MET A 88 -7.61 -6.28 -11.25
CA MET A 88 -7.37 -7.00 -9.99
C MET A 88 -7.00 -6.06 -8.82
N ILE A 89 -6.40 -4.90 -9.12
CA ILE A 89 -6.00 -3.88 -8.14
C ILE A 89 -6.65 -2.54 -8.47
N GLY A 90 -6.95 -1.73 -7.46
CA GLY A 90 -7.44 -0.37 -7.64
C GLY A 90 -6.33 0.63 -7.96
N ALA A 91 -6.65 1.63 -8.80
CA ALA A 91 -5.71 2.74 -9.08
C ALA A 91 -5.32 3.52 -7.80
N GLY A 92 -6.18 3.50 -6.76
CA GLY A 92 -5.88 4.09 -5.46
C GLY A 92 -4.74 3.37 -4.73
N ASP A 93 -4.76 2.04 -4.73
CA ASP A 93 -3.76 1.21 -4.03
C ASP A 93 -2.37 1.36 -4.66
N ILE A 94 -2.31 1.43 -6.00
CA ILE A 94 -1.04 1.68 -6.72
C ILE A 94 -0.46 3.02 -6.30
N LYS A 95 -1.28 4.08 -6.29
CA LYS A 95 -0.83 5.41 -5.88
C LYS A 95 -0.41 5.45 -4.41
N LEU A 96 -1.10 4.71 -3.54
CA LEU A 96 -0.71 4.55 -2.13
C LEU A 96 0.65 3.85 -2.02
N PHE A 97 0.89 2.76 -2.77
CA PHE A 97 2.21 2.13 -2.81
C PHE A 97 3.29 3.07 -3.36
N CYS A 98 2.99 3.90 -4.36
CA CYS A 98 3.95 4.91 -4.83
C CYS A 98 4.34 5.89 -3.72
N ALA A 99 3.36 6.38 -2.95
CA ALA A 99 3.63 7.27 -1.82
C ALA A 99 4.45 6.57 -0.72
N LEU A 100 4.07 5.35 -0.34
CA LEU A 100 4.79 4.54 0.64
C LEU A 100 6.20 4.20 0.15
N GLY A 101 6.37 3.86 -1.12
CA GLY A 101 7.64 3.49 -1.71
C GLY A 101 8.63 4.64 -1.75
N GLY A 102 8.16 5.86 -2.00
CA GLY A 102 9.00 7.05 -1.90
C GLY A 102 9.56 7.28 -0.49
N ILE A 103 8.82 6.90 0.56
CA ILE A 103 9.22 7.07 1.96
C ILE A 103 10.07 5.88 2.44
N MET A 104 9.61 4.66 2.21
CA MET A 104 10.21 3.41 2.72
C MET A 104 11.44 2.96 1.92
N GLY A 105 11.53 3.36 0.65
CA GLY A 105 12.58 2.96 -0.28
C GLY A 105 12.28 1.71 -1.11
N CYS A 106 13.16 1.45 -2.07
CA CYS A 106 13.01 0.43 -3.10
C CYS A 106 12.90 -1.01 -2.57
N GLU A 107 13.77 -1.40 -1.64
CA GLU A 107 13.79 -2.76 -1.11
C GLU A 107 12.55 -3.02 -0.24
N SER A 108 12.29 -2.11 0.69
CA SER A 108 11.17 -2.17 1.62
C SER A 108 9.81 -2.18 0.91
N ILE A 109 9.65 -1.42 -0.19
CA ILE A 109 8.38 -1.39 -0.92
C ILE A 109 8.08 -2.69 -1.65
N ILE A 110 9.09 -3.37 -2.20
CA ILE A 110 8.90 -4.67 -2.86
C ILE A 110 8.43 -5.70 -1.84
N LYS A 111 9.09 -5.76 -0.67
CA LYS A 111 8.68 -6.63 0.44
C LYS A 111 7.27 -6.27 0.94
N CYS A 112 6.97 -4.98 1.03
CA CYS A 112 5.65 -4.48 1.41
C CYS A 112 4.55 -4.94 0.44
N ILE A 113 4.77 -4.77 -0.86
CA ILE A 113 3.85 -5.25 -1.89
C ILE A 113 3.64 -6.76 -1.74
N PHE A 114 4.73 -7.54 -1.66
CA PHE A 114 4.65 -9.00 -1.56
C PHE A 114 3.89 -9.48 -0.33
N ILE A 115 4.19 -8.93 0.85
CA ILE A 115 3.52 -9.29 2.10
C ILE A 115 2.05 -8.83 2.10
N SER A 116 1.74 -7.68 1.51
CA SER A 116 0.36 -7.20 1.32
C SER A 116 -0.45 -8.17 0.45
N PHE A 117 0.13 -8.68 -0.64
CA PHE A 117 -0.52 -9.71 -1.45
C PHE A 117 -0.71 -11.02 -0.69
N LEU A 118 0.32 -11.46 0.04
CA LEU A 118 0.26 -12.72 0.78
C LEU A 118 -0.79 -12.69 1.90
N THR A 119 -0.82 -11.59 2.67
CA THR A 119 -1.82 -11.38 3.72
C THR A 119 -3.21 -11.17 3.14
N GLY A 120 -3.35 -10.44 2.04
CA GLY A 120 -4.62 -10.29 1.31
C GLY A 120 -5.15 -11.63 0.78
N ALA A 121 -4.27 -12.47 0.23
CA ALA A 121 -4.62 -13.83 -0.21
C ALA A 121 -5.03 -14.72 0.96
N GLY A 122 -4.31 -14.66 2.09
CA GLY A 122 -4.64 -15.40 3.31
C GLY A 122 -6.01 -15.01 3.89
N ILE A 123 -6.29 -13.70 4.00
CA ILE A 123 -7.58 -13.20 4.48
C ILE A 123 -8.71 -13.61 3.54
N SER A 124 -8.49 -13.48 2.23
CA SER A 124 -9.47 -13.91 1.22
C SER A 124 -9.75 -15.42 1.28
N ALA A 125 -8.71 -16.24 1.45
CA ALA A 125 -8.84 -17.68 1.61
C ALA A 125 -9.58 -18.07 2.90
N ALA A 126 -9.29 -17.38 4.02
CA ALA A 126 -9.99 -17.60 5.28
C ALA A 126 -11.49 -17.29 5.13
N LEU A 127 -11.85 -16.13 4.56
CA LEU A 127 -13.25 -15.76 4.29
C LEU A 127 -13.96 -16.78 3.41
N LEU A 128 -13.27 -17.29 2.38
CA LEU A 128 -13.79 -18.35 1.50
C LEU A 128 -14.10 -19.65 2.24
N ILE A 129 -13.25 -20.05 3.19
CA ILE A 129 -13.44 -21.27 4.00
C ILE A 129 -14.60 -21.09 4.99
N PHE A 130 -14.68 -19.94 5.67
CA PHE A 130 -15.71 -19.69 6.67
C PHE A 130 -17.12 -19.53 6.09
N ASN A 131 -17.25 -18.99 4.87
CA ASN A 131 -18.56 -18.71 4.27
C ASN A 131 -19.22 -19.91 3.57
N HIS A 132 -18.63 -21.12 3.62
CA HIS A 132 -19.18 -22.40 3.10
C HIS A 132 -19.62 -22.46 1.61
N ASN A 133 -19.57 -21.34 0.85
CA ASN A 133 -19.89 -21.24 -0.58
C ASN A 133 -18.63 -21.27 -1.48
N PHE A 134 -17.63 -22.09 -1.11
CA PHE A 134 -16.33 -22.19 -1.78
C PHE A 134 -16.43 -22.47 -3.30
N CYS A 135 -17.22 -23.48 -3.68
CA CYS A 135 -17.38 -23.87 -5.08
C CYS A 135 -18.05 -22.79 -5.93
N GLU A 136 -19.08 -22.13 -5.39
CA GLU A 136 -19.89 -21.16 -6.14
C GLU A 136 -19.08 -19.92 -6.51
N ARG A 137 -18.18 -19.49 -5.61
CA ARG A 137 -17.27 -18.36 -5.85
C ARG A 137 -16.12 -18.67 -6.78
N ILE A 138 -15.53 -19.87 -6.68
CA ILE A 138 -14.49 -20.31 -7.61
C ILE A 138 -15.05 -20.48 -9.00
N LEU A 139 -16.24 -21.07 -9.14
CA LEU A 139 -16.95 -21.16 -10.41
C LEU A 139 -17.22 -19.77 -11.00
N TYR A 140 -17.66 -18.82 -10.19
CA TYR A 140 -17.82 -17.42 -10.62
C TYR A 140 -16.54 -16.75 -11.09
N PHE A 141 -15.43 -16.98 -10.37
CA PHE A 141 -14.14 -16.43 -10.75
C PHE A 141 -13.64 -17.04 -12.07
N ILE A 142 -13.78 -18.36 -12.22
CA ILE A 142 -13.43 -19.06 -13.46
C ILE A 142 -14.31 -18.57 -14.62
N GLU A 143 -15.60 -18.37 -14.40
CA GLU A 143 -16.54 -17.85 -15.39
C GLU A 143 -16.22 -16.40 -15.76
N TYR A 144 -15.88 -15.55 -14.79
CA TYR A 144 -15.38 -14.20 -15.02
C TYR A 144 -14.11 -14.20 -15.87
N VAL A 145 -13.08 -14.96 -15.48
CA VAL A 145 -11.81 -15.04 -16.22
C VAL A 145 -12.04 -15.55 -17.64
N LYS A 146 -12.85 -16.59 -17.81
CA LYS A 146 -13.23 -17.09 -19.15
C LYS A 146 -13.95 -16.03 -19.97
N CYS A 147 -14.91 -15.31 -19.39
CA CYS A 147 -15.61 -14.23 -20.08
C CYS A 147 -14.66 -13.09 -20.45
N THR A 148 -13.77 -12.65 -19.56
CA THR A 148 -12.81 -11.57 -19.81
C THR A 148 -11.82 -11.95 -20.91
N VAL A 149 -11.28 -13.17 -20.88
CA VAL A 149 -10.36 -13.68 -21.91
C VAL A 149 -11.06 -13.89 -23.25
N SER A 150 -12.31 -14.37 -23.25
CA SER A 150 -13.04 -14.70 -24.49
C SER A 150 -13.75 -13.51 -25.14
N THR A 151 -14.18 -12.50 -24.37
CA THR A 151 -14.94 -11.36 -24.90
C THR A 151 -14.11 -10.07 -24.99
N GLY A 152 -12.93 -10.02 -24.36
CA GLY A 152 -12.08 -8.84 -24.29
C GLY A 152 -12.70 -7.64 -23.56
N LYS A 153 -13.90 -7.79 -22.99
CA LYS A 153 -14.60 -6.76 -22.23
C LYS A 153 -14.44 -7.04 -20.74
N ILE A 154 -13.85 -6.09 -20.02
CA ILE A 154 -13.79 -6.11 -18.55
C ILE A 154 -15.19 -5.73 -18.06
N SER A 155 -16.01 -6.71 -17.71
CA SER A 155 -17.21 -6.46 -16.91
C SER A 155 -16.80 -6.23 -15.46
N SER A 156 -17.52 -5.40 -14.71
CA SER A 156 -17.19 -5.21 -13.30
C SER A 156 -17.56 -6.49 -12.52
N TYR A 157 -16.61 -7.06 -11.76
CA TYR A 157 -16.84 -8.20 -10.84
C TYR A 157 -17.90 -7.88 -9.75
N ARG A 158 -18.44 -6.65 -9.72
CA ARG A 158 -19.40 -6.15 -8.74
C ARG A 158 -20.84 -6.40 -9.21
N ARG A 159 -21.47 -7.51 -8.79
CA ARG A 159 -22.91 -7.71 -8.94
C ARG A 159 -23.65 -6.85 -7.89
N LYS A 160 -24.47 -5.90 -8.35
CA LYS A 160 -25.22 -4.92 -7.54
C LYS A 160 -26.25 -5.51 -6.54
N SER A 161 -26.58 -6.80 -6.63
CA SER A 161 -27.67 -7.42 -5.84
C SER A 161 -27.22 -8.28 -4.66
N ILE A 162 -25.91 -8.49 -4.49
CA ILE A 162 -25.38 -9.16 -3.30
C ILE A 162 -24.64 -8.07 -2.53
N ALA A 163 -25.32 -7.50 -1.54
CA ALA A 163 -24.67 -6.73 -0.49
C ALA A 163 -23.81 -7.70 0.31
N ALA A 164 -22.71 -8.13 -0.31
CA ALA A 164 -21.79 -9.09 0.23
C ALA A 164 -20.87 -8.31 1.19
N PRO A 165 -20.91 -8.56 2.52
CA PRO A 165 -20.04 -7.91 3.51
C PRO A 165 -18.57 -8.33 3.41
N GLU A 166 -18.16 -8.82 2.23
CA GLU A 166 -17.00 -9.68 2.01
C GLU A 166 -16.08 -9.15 0.89
N ASN A 167 -16.34 -7.92 0.40
CA ASN A 167 -15.37 -7.15 -0.37
C ASN A 167 -14.35 -6.55 0.59
N PHE A 168 -13.43 -7.40 1.04
CA PHE A 168 -12.34 -6.96 1.87
C PHE A 168 -11.43 -6.00 1.10
N HIS A 169 -11.22 -4.82 1.69
CA HIS A 169 -10.46 -3.74 1.10
C HIS A 169 -8.96 -4.06 1.11
N PHE A 170 -8.30 -3.98 -0.05
CA PHE A 170 -6.87 -4.28 -0.20
C PHE A 170 -5.97 -3.27 0.56
N THR A 171 -6.53 -2.18 1.06
CA THR A 171 -5.84 -1.26 1.98
C THR A 171 -5.56 -1.86 3.36
N ILE A 172 -6.31 -2.87 3.81
CA ILE A 172 -6.09 -3.52 5.11
C ILE A 172 -4.80 -4.39 5.10
N PRO A 173 -4.55 -5.27 4.11
CA PRO A 173 -3.26 -5.97 3.95
C PRO A 173 -2.08 -5.01 3.82
N VAL A 174 -2.27 -3.91 3.10
CA VAL A 174 -1.24 -2.86 2.98
C VAL A 174 -0.91 -2.28 4.34
N PHE A 175 -1.93 -1.95 5.14
CA PHE A 175 -1.72 -1.48 6.50
C PHE A 175 -1.01 -2.50 7.39
N ILE A 176 -1.40 -3.78 7.33
CA ILE A 176 -0.73 -4.86 8.06
C ILE A 176 0.74 -4.95 7.65
N SER A 177 1.04 -4.92 6.36
CA SER A 177 2.41 -4.97 5.86
C SER A 177 3.23 -3.77 6.37
N VAL A 178 2.67 -2.57 6.33
CA VAL A 178 3.34 -1.36 6.82
C VAL A 178 3.57 -1.40 8.34
N LEU A 179 2.68 -2.02 9.12
CA LEU A 179 2.92 -2.28 10.54
C LEU A 179 4.11 -3.23 10.77
N LEU A 180 4.23 -4.28 9.95
CA LEU A 180 5.36 -5.22 10.02
C LEU A 180 6.69 -4.52 9.67
N TYR A 181 6.68 -3.62 8.68
CA TYR A 181 7.81 -2.75 8.37
C TYR A 181 8.18 -1.82 9.53
N ALA A 182 7.19 -1.16 10.14
CA ALA A 182 7.42 -0.29 11.29
C ALA A 182 7.90 -1.07 12.52
N GLY A 183 7.49 -2.33 12.67
CA GLY A 183 7.98 -3.26 13.67
C GLY A 183 9.39 -3.81 13.41
N GLY A 184 10.03 -3.44 12.30
CA GLY A 184 11.40 -3.83 11.97
C GLY A 184 11.56 -5.27 11.49
N ILE A 185 10.48 -5.92 11.04
CA ILE A 185 10.53 -7.30 10.54
C ILE A 185 11.29 -7.39 9.22
N TYR A 186 11.23 -6.32 8.39
CA TYR A 186 11.88 -6.31 7.08
C TYR A 186 12.22 -4.92 6.56
#